data_AF-A0A4R1MP24-F1
#
_entry.id   AF-A0A4R1MP24-F1
#
_cell.length_a   1.000
_cell.length_b   1.000
_cell.length_c   1.000
_cell.angle_alpha   90.00
_cell.angle_beta   90.00
_cell.angle_gamma   90.00
#
_symmetry.space_group_name_H-M   'P 1'
#
loop_
_entity.id
_entity.type
_entity.pdbx_description
1 polymer ?
#
loop_
_entity_poly.entity_id
_entity_poly.type
_entity_poly.pdbx_seq_one_letter_code
_entity_poly.pdbx_strand_id
1 'polypeptide(L)' 'MTAVESLVVDVAIVGAGLCGVALARALHAQDVSVVVIEARERVGGRADATLLSHRSDAGSRSGLVLA' A
#
# COMPACT_ATOMS: atom_id res chain seq x y z
N MET A 1 -23.77 15.11 1.38
CA MET A 1 -22.39 15.30 1.85
C MET A 1 -21.90 13.95 2.37
N THR A 2 -21.11 13.24 1.58
CA THR A 2 -20.39 12.05 2.06
C THR A 2 -19.26 12.51 2.98
N ALA A 3 -19.09 11.83 4.12
CA ALA A 3 -17.96 12.09 5.00
C ALA A 3 -16.66 11.77 4.24
N VAL A 4 -15.68 12.66 4.31
CA VAL A 4 -14.35 12.42 3.76
C VAL A 4 -13.53 11.75 4.85
N GLU A 5 -13.21 10.47 4.68
CA GLU A 5 -12.27 9.80 5.58
C GLU A 5 -10.85 10.26 5.27
N SER A 6 -10.08 10.52 6.34
CA SER A 6 -8.69 10.96 6.25
C SER A 6 -7.80 9.94 6.93
N LEU A 7 -6.74 9.52 6.22
CA LEU A 7 -5.72 8.63 6.73
C LEU A 7 -4.45 9.43 7.04
N VAL A 8 -3.81 9.16 8.18
CA VAL A 8 -2.50 9.72 8.55
C VAL A 8 -1.45 8.63 8.45
N VAL A 9 -0.46 8.83 7.58
CA VAL A 9 0.70 7.93 7.38
C VAL A 9 1.94 8.75 7.10
N ASP A 10 3.12 8.14 7.27
CA ASP A 10 4.40 8.79 6.96
C ASP A 10 4.61 8.95 5.45
N VAL A 11 4.17 7.97 4.65
CA VAL A 11 4.35 7.97 3.19
C VAL A 11 3.10 7.49 2.45
N ALA A 12 2.67 8.28 1.46
CA ALA A 12 1.67 7.88 0.49
C ALA A 12 2.32 7.56 -0.87
N ILE A 13 2.03 6.39 -1.42
CA ILE A 13 2.56 5.89 -2.69
C ILE A 13 1.42 5.83 -3.71
N VAL A 14 1.55 6.53 -4.83
CA VAL A 14 0.56 6.51 -5.91
C VAL A 14 1.03 5.57 -7.02
N GLY A 15 0.27 4.50 -7.23
CA GLY A 15 0.50 3.42 -8.19
C GLY A 15 1.01 2.14 -7.54
N ALA A 16 0.23 1.06 -7.61
CA ALA A 16 0.59 -0.28 -7.13
C ALA A 16 1.26 -1.14 -8.23
N GLY A 17 2.10 -0.50 -9.06
CA GLY A 17 3.01 -1.20 -9.97
C GLY A 17 4.20 -1.85 -9.24
N LEU A 18 5.09 -2.52 -9.98
CA LEU A 18 6.27 -3.17 -9.41
C LEU A 18 7.10 -2.23 -8.51
N CYS A 19 7.37 -1.00 -8.97
CA CYS A 19 8.12 -0.02 -8.18
C CYS A 19 7.37 0.38 -6.90
N GLY A 20 6.07 0.66 -6.98
CA GLY A 20 5.29 1.09 -5.82
C GLY A 20 5.21 0.01 -4.75
N VAL A 21 4.99 -1.24 -5.14
CA VAL A 21 4.97 -2.38 -4.21
C VAL A 21 6.35 -2.68 -3.65
N ALA A 22 7.41 -2.62 -4.47
CA ALA A 22 8.77 -2.81 -3.98
C ALA A 22 9.15 -1.74 -2.94
N LEU A 23 8.79 -0.48 -3.19
CA LEU A 23 8.99 0.62 -2.25
C LEU A 23 8.19 0.42 -0.96
N ALA A 24 6.91 0.07 -1.07
CA ALA A 24 6.04 -0.19 0.09
C ALA A 24 6.62 -1.29 0.99
N ARG A 25 7.11 -2.38 0.40
CA ARG A 25 7.77 -3.46 1.14
C ARG A 25 9.07 -3.02 1.81
N ALA A 26 9.89 -2.23 1.12
CA ALA A 26 11.14 -1.72 1.68
C ALA A 26 10.91 -0.79 2.88
N LEU A 27 9.94 0.13 2.76
CA LEU A 27 9.57 1.05 3.84
C LEU A 27 8.90 0.34 5.02
N HIS A 28 8.00 -0.61 4.74
CA HIS A 28 7.37 -1.41 5.77
C HIS A 28 8.40 -2.24 6.57
N ALA A 29 9.43 -2.78 5.91
CA ALA A 29 10.53 -3.48 6.60
C ALA A 29 11.36 -2.57 7.51
N GLN A 30 11.25 -1.25 7.37
CA GLN A 30 11.85 -0.23 8.23
C GLN A 30 10.86 0.32 9.27
N ASP A 31 9.71 -0.32 9.45
CA ASP A 31 8.61 0.08 10.34
C ASP A 31 8.01 1.46 10.02
N VAL A 32 8.13 1.92 8.76
CA VAL A 32 7.51 3.15 8.27
C VAL A 32 6.06 2.87 7.88
N SER A 33 5.13 3.74 8.30
CA SER A 33 3.72 3.60 7.93
C SER A 33 3.49 4.07 6.49
N VAL A 34 2.85 3.22 5.68
CA VAL A 34 2.68 3.46 4.25
C VAL A 34 1.27 3.13 3.76
N VAL A 35 0.74 3.97 2.86
CA VAL A 35 -0.44 3.66 2.05
C VAL A 35 -0.05 3.60 0.58
N VAL A 36 -0.55 2.61 -0.14
CA VAL A 36 -0.42 2.52 -1.60
C VAL A 36 -1.80 2.69 -2.21
N ILE A 37 -1.92 3.58 -3.19
CA ILE A 37 -3.17 3.91 -3.87
C ILE A 37 -3.06 3.52 -5.35
N GLU A 38 -3.96 2.70 -5.86
CA GLU A 38 -4.00 2.30 -7.27
C GLU A 38 -5.32 2.70 -7.93
N ALA A 39 -5.24 3.18 -9.18
CA ALA A 39 -6.43 3.62 -9.90
C ALA A 39 -7.30 2.45 -10.38
N ARG A 40 -6.74 1.24 -10.38
CA ARG A 40 -7.38 0.01 -10.81
C ARG A 40 -7.72 -0.84 -9.58
N GLU A 41 -8.75 -1.67 -9.69
CA GLU A 41 -9.03 -2.77 -8.72
C GLU A 41 -7.88 -3.81 -8.66
N ARG A 42 -7.04 -3.70 -9.67
CA ARG A 42 -5.75 -4.26 -10.05
C ARG A 42 -4.42 -3.78 -9.48
N VAL A 43 -3.73 -4.57 -8.68
CA VAL A 43 -2.29 -4.35 -8.46
C VAL A 43 -1.42 -4.88 -9.63
N GLY A 44 -0.14 -4.52 -9.66
CA GLY A 44 0.86 -5.02 -10.62
C GLY A 44 1.21 -4.07 -11.77
N GLY A 45 0.43 -3.00 -11.98
CA GLY A 45 0.67 -2.02 -13.04
C GLY A 45 0.68 -2.67 -14.44
N ARG A 46 1.78 -2.47 -15.19
CA ARG A 46 1.98 -3.05 -16.54
C ARG A 46 2.33 -4.54 -16.52
N ALA A 47 2.76 -5.08 -15.39
CA ALA A 47 2.92 -6.51 -15.24
C ALA A 47 1.53 -7.14 -15.01
N ASP A 48 1.24 -8.24 -15.70
CA ASP A 48 0.09 -9.08 -15.40
C ASP A 48 0.43 -9.99 -14.20
N ALA A 49 0.80 -9.37 -13.09
CA ALA A 49 1.32 -10.04 -11.92
C ALA A 49 0.22 -10.21 -10.88
N THR A 50 -0.17 -11.46 -10.62
CA THR A 50 -0.94 -11.86 -9.44
C THR A 50 -0.09 -11.58 -8.21
N LEU A 51 -0.31 -10.43 -7.58
CA LEU A 51 0.38 -10.05 -6.36
C LEU A 51 -0.25 -10.80 -5.19
N LEU A 52 0.55 -11.64 -4.54
CA LEU A 52 0.17 -12.32 -3.30
C LEU A 52 0.10 -11.26 -2.19
N SER A 53 -1.11 -10.77 -1.91
CA SER A 53 -1.32 -9.83 -0.80
C SER A 53 -1.27 -10.57 0.53
N HIS A 54 -0.20 -10.39 1.30
CA HIS A 54 -0.20 -10.72 2.71
C HIS A 54 -1.01 -9.67 3.46
N ARG A 55 -2.11 -10.08 4.12
CA ARG A 55 -2.68 -9.30 5.22
C ARG A 55 -1.79 -9.50 6.43
N SER A 56 -1.36 -8.40 7.03
CA SER A 56 -0.78 -8.39 8.37
C SER A 56 -1.81 -7.74 9.29
N ASP A 57 -2.49 -8.55 10.09
CA ASP A 57 -3.31 -8.11 11.21
C ASP A 57 -2.52 -8.19 12.52
N ALA A 58 -2.45 -7.02 13.18
CA ALA A 58 -2.10 -6.71 14.56
C ALA A 58 -0.72 -7.16 15.10
N GLY A 59 0.21 -6.22 15.24
CA GLY A 59 1.37 -6.44 16.11
C GLY A 59 2.62 -5.56 16.00
N SER A 60 2.60 -4.46 15.25
CA SER A 60 3.52 -3.31 15.39
C SER A 60 2.91 -2.15 14.60
N ARG A 61 3.39 -0.93 14.76
CA ARG A 61 2.73 0.31 14.27
C ARG A 61 2.64 0.43 12.74
N SER A 62 3.14 -0.55 11.99
CA SER A 62 3.22 -0.54 10.53
C SER A 62 2.09 -1.38 9.89
N GLY A 63 1.01 -0.71 9.48
CA GLY A 63 0.00 -1.28 8.58
C GLY A 63 0.36 -0.97 7.13
N LEU A 64 0.35 -1.99 6.26
CA LEU A 64 0.38 -1.80 4.80
C LEU A 64 -1.07 -1.82 4.31
N VAL A 65 -1.57 -0.67 3.87
CA VAL A 65 -2.90 -0.57 3.24
C VAL A 65 -2.69 -0.39 1.75
N LEU A 66 -3.17 -1.35 0.96
CA LEU A 66 -3.41 -1.15 -0.47
C LEU A 66 -4.86 -0.71 -0.63
N ALA A 67 -5.05 0.52 -1.10
CA ALA A 67 -6.32 1.13 -1.43
C ALA A 67 -6.47 1.30 -2.95
#